data_AF-A0AAW2CTS0-F1
#
_entry.id   AF-A0AAW2CTS0-F1
#
_cell.length_a   1.000
_cell.length_b   1.000
_cell.length_c   1.000
_cell.angle_alpha   90.00
_cell.angle_beta   90.00
_cell.angle_gamma   90.00
#
_symmetry.space_group_name_H-M   'P 1'
#
loop_
_entity.id
_entity.type
_entity.pdbx_description
1 polymer ?
#
loop_
_entity_poly.entity_id
_entity_poly.type
_entity_poly.pdbx_seq_one_letter_code
_entity_poly.pdbx_strand_id
1 'polypeptide(L)'
;MNLCKGLTFANKVEVKRVLTICALKENKHFMNSRSTKKKLCEKCVDESCKWYVCAVMKLNLHRLWMVTVYIGPHTYIPNEVRNDGRMMNCNFIASDILKKLCEDHYPN
;
A
#
# COMPACT_ATOMS: atom_id res chain seq x y z
N MET A 1 5.96 -7.72 -5.97
CA MET A 1 5.46 -6.61 -6.80
C MET A 1 6.16 -5.36 -6.33
N ASN A 2 6.91 -4.70 -7.21
CA ASN A 2 7.56 -3.44 -6.90
C ASN A 2 6.63 -2.31 -7.35
N LEU A 3 6.34 -1.37 -6.46
CA LEU A 3 5.55 -0.19 -6.80
C LEU A 3 6.37 0.72 -7.72
N CYS A 4 5.80 1.08 -8.86
CA CYS A 4 6.41 2.01 -9.80
C CYS A 4 5.37 3.00 -10.32
N LYS A 5 5.85 4.15 -10.80
CA LYS A 5 4.99 5.14 -11.46
C LYS A 5 4.36 4.54 -12.71
N GLY A 6 3.07 4.79 -12.91
CA GLY A 6 2.29 4.28 -14.04
C GLY A 6 1.54 2.98 -13.76
N LEU A 7 1.86 2.27 -12.67
CA LEU A 7 1.14 1.05 -12.29
C LEU A 7 -0.34 1.36 -11.99
N THR A 8 -1.24 0.55 -12.55
CA THR A 8 -2.69 0.73 -12.44
C THR A 8 -3.36 -0.35 -11.62
N PHE A 9 -4.44 0.03 -10.94
CA PHE A 9 -5.24 -0.82 -10.07
C PHE A 9 -6.72 -0.59 -10.35
N ALA A 10 -7.53 -1.63 -10.17
CA ALA A 10 -8.97 -1.56 -10.41
C ALA A 10 -9.68 -0.58 -9.46
N ASN A 11 -9.23 -0.49 -8.21
CA ASN A 11 -9.87 0.33 -7.19
C ASN A 11 -8.88 0.73 -6.09
N LYS A 12 -9.33 1.61 -5.19
CA LYS A 12 -8.54 2.12 -4.06
C LYS A 12 -8.10 1.04 -3.07
N VAL A 13 -8.90 -0.02 -2.91
CA VAL A 13 -8.63 -1.10 -1.95
C VAL A 13 -7.42 -1.90 -2.41
N GLU A 14 -7.33 -2.21 -3.70
CA GLU A 14 -6.17 -2.88 -4.30
C GLU A 14 -4.88 -2.05 -4.15
N VAL A 15 -4.97 -0.73 -4.33
CA VAL A 15 -3.82 0.18 -4.09
C VAL A 15 -3.35 0.08 -2.65
N LYS A 16 -4.27 0.22 -1.69
CA LYS A 16 -3.95 0.10 -0.26
C LYS A 16 -3.34 -1.26 0.06
N ARG A 17 -3.85 -2.32 -0.55
CA ARG A 17 -3.38 -3.68 -0.34
C ARG A 17 -1.94 -3.86 -0.77
N VAL A 18 -1.60 -3.45 -1.99
CA VAL A 18 -0.22 -3.59 -2.48
C VAL A 18 0.74 -2.73 -1.65
N LEU A 19 0.35 -1.50 -1.30
CA LEU A 19 1.15 -0.65 -0.42
C LEU A 19 1.43 -1.29 0.92
N THR A 20 0.39 -1.86 1.51
CA THR A 20 0.45 -2.58 2.77
C THR A 20 1.35 -3.82 2.70
N ILE A 21 1.23 -4.63 1.64
CA ILE A 21 2.09 -5.81 1.44
C ILE A 21 3.55 -5.39 1.23
N CYS A 22 3.82 -4.35 0.45
CA CYS A 22 5.17 -3.83 0.23
C CYS A 22 5.82 -3.42 1.55
N ALA A 23 5.07 -2.74 2.40
CA ALA A 23 5.54 -2.33 3.71
C ALA A 23 5.76 -3.50 4.67
N LEU A 24 4.85 -4.49 4.69
CA LEU A 24 5.01 -5.70 5.50
C LEU A 24 6.28 -6.47 5.12
N LYS A 25 6.52 -6.67 3.82
CA LYS A 25 7.71 -7.39 3.33
C LYS A 25 9.02 -6.75 3.75
N GLU A 26 9.01 -5.43 3.90
CA GLU A 26 10.20 -4.66 4.22
C GLU A 26 10.23 -4.23 5.70
N ASN A 27 9.26 -4.67 6.52
CA ASN A 27 9.04 -4.27 7.91
C ASN A 27 9.01 -2.73 8.12
N LYS A 28 8.38 -2.03 7.17
CA LYS A 28 8.35 -0.57 7.11
C LYS A 28 7.01 -0.03 7.57
N HIS A 29 7.04 1.00 8.42
CA HIS A 29 5.83 1.67 8.86
C HIS A 29 5.61 2.97 8.06
N PHE A 30 4.40 3.15 7.55
CA PHE A 30 4.00 4.36 6.84
C PHE A 30 2.66 4.87 7.37
N MET A 31 2.40 6.16 7.13
CA MET A 31 1.14 6.81 7.50
C MET A 31 0.39 7.27 6.25
N ASN A 32 -0.94 7.23 6.32
CA ASN A 32 -1.80 7.92 5.36
C ASN A 32 -1.54 9.44 5.43
N SER A 33 -0.78 9.97 4.47
CA SER A 33 -0.55 11.42 4.36
C SER A 33 -1.81 12.15 3.88
N ARG A 34 -2.52 11.55 2.91
CA ARG A 34 -3.73 12.14 2.33
C ARG A 34 -4.59 11.05 1.66
N SER A 35 -5.85 10.94 2.07
CA SER A 35 -6.78 9.98 1.49
C SER A 35 -8.12 10.66 1.20
N THR A 36 -8.46 10.77 -0.09
CA THR A 36 -9.74 11.29 -0.60
C THR A 36 -10.44 10.22 -1.46
N LYS A 37 -11.63 10.52 -1.99
CA LYS A 37 -12.32 9.61 -2.93
C LYS A 37 -11.56 9.35 -4.23
N LYS A 38 -10.62 10.23 -4.62
CA LYS A 38 -9.90 10.17 -5.91
C LYS A 38 -8.38 10.15 -5.79
N LYS A 39 -7.82 10.29 -4.59
CA LYS A 39 -6.37 10.37 -4.35
C LYS A 39 -6.03 9.66 -3.05
N LEU A 40 -4.98 8.85 -3.08
CA LEU A 40 -4.41 8.16 -1.94
C LEU A 40 -2.91 8.39 -1.99
N CYS A 41 -2.37 9.06 -0.98
CA CYS A 41 -0.93 9.19 -0.83
C CYS A 41 -0.49 8.76 0.56
N GLU A 42 0.64 8.10 0.61
CA GLU A 42 1.25 7.55 1.81
C GLU A 42 2.71 8.03 1.88
N LYS A 43 3.16 8.29 3.10
CA LYS A 43 4.51 8.75 3.40
C LYS A 43 5.05 7.98 4.59
N CYS A 44 6.36 7.97 4.75
CA CYS A 44 6.97 7.40 5.95
C CYS A 44 6.47 8.15 7.19
N VAL A 45 6.38 7.44 8.32
CA VAL A 45 6.11 8.09 9.62
C VAL A 45 7.26 9.00 10.05
N ASP A 46 8.49 8.65 9.67
CA ASP A 46 9.69 9.41 9.93
C ASP A 46 9.87 10.51 8.87
N GLU A 47 10.06 11.75 9.31
CA GLU A 47 10.17 12.92 8.42
C GLU A 47 11.49 13.00 7.65
N SER A 48 12.55 12.34 8.16
CA SER A 48 13.84 12.25 7.46
C SER A 48 13.77 11.27 6.28
N CYS A 49 12.81 10.34 6.30
CA CYS A 49 12.58 9.40 5.21
C CYS A 49 11.76 10.06 4.10
N LYS A 50 12.40 10.24 2.94
CA LYS A 50 11.78 10.83 1.74
C LYS A 50 10.80 9.91 1.01
N TRP A 51 10.55 8.71 1.54
CA TRP A 51 9.65 7.77 0.89
C TRP A 51 8.24 8.33 0.81
N TYR A 52 7.73 8.35 -0.42
CA TYR A 52 6.43 8.90 -0.72
C TYR A 52 5.85 8.21 -1.92
N VAL A 53 4.59 7.84 -1.82
CA VAL A 53 3.84 7.24 -2.91
C VAL A 53 2.48 7.89 -3.00
N CYS A 54 2.05 8.15 -4.22
CA CYS A 54 0.70 8.62 -4.44
C CYS A 54 0.06 7.96 -5.65
N ALA A 55 -1.18 7.53 -5.46
CA ALA A 55 -2.06 7.02 -6.49
C ALA A 55 -3.29 7.92 -6.63
N VAL A 56 -3.73 8.09 -7.88
CA VAL A 56 -4.87 8.94 -8.24
C VAL A 56 -5.81 8.17 -9.16
N MET A 57 -7.11 8.30 -8.95
CA MET A 57 -8.14 7.80 -9.86
C MET A 57 -8.13 8.62 -11.16
N LYS A 58 -7.95 7.94 -12.29
CA LYS A 58 -7.91 8.51 -13.63
C LYS A 58 -9.26 8.33 -14.32
N LEU A 59 -10.02 9.41 -14.46
CA LEU A 59 -11.35 9.35 -15.11
C LEU A 59 -11.27 8.92 -16.57
N ASN A 60 -10.21 9.36 -17.27
CA ASN A 60 -9.93 9.02 -18.67
C ASN A 60 -9.43 7.57 -18.87
N LEU A 61 -9.10 6.85 -17.80
CA LEU A 61 -8.68 5.44 -17.84
C LEU A 61 -9.72 4.58 -17.13
N HIS A 62 -10.99 4.69 -17.51
CA HIS A 62 -12.08 3.90 -16.93
C HIS A 62 -12.14 3.94 -15.39
N ARG A 63 -11.74 5.07 -14.77
CA ARG A 63 -11.68 5.24 -13.31
C ARG A 63 -10.68 4.31 -12.61
N LEU A 64 -9.70 3.76 -13.34
CA LEU A 64 -8.58 3.04 -12.75
C LEU A 64 -7.77 3.95 -11.83
N TRP A 65 -7.18 3.35 -10.81
CA TRP A 65 -6.27 4.02 -9.88
C TRP A 65 -4.84 3.84 -10.38
N MET A 66 -4.12 4.93 -10.63
CA MET A 66 -2.75 4.88 -11.13
C MET A 66 -1.79 5.47 -10.12
N VAL A 67 -0.65 4.82 -9.88
CA VAL A 67 0.49 5.42 -9.16
C VAL A 67 1.05 6.56 -9.99
N THR A 68 0.86 7.79 -9.51
CA THR A 68 1.35 8.99 -10.19
C THR A 68 2.72 9.43 -9.68
N VAL A 69 3.03 9.12 -8.42
CA VAL A 69 4.29 9.46 -7.77
C VAL A 69 4.79 8.25 -6.99
N TYR A 70 6.07 7.93 -7.16
CA TYR A 70 6.80 7.00 -6.33
C TYR A 70 8.19 7.56 -6.09
N ILE A 71 8.52 7.81 -4.83
CA ILE A 71 9.84 8.26 -4.36
C ILE A 71 10.34 7.18 -3.41
N GLY A 72 11.47 6.57 -3.75
CA GLY A 72 12.10 5.53 -2.96
C GLY A 72 13.63 5.54 -3.12
N PRO A 73 14.34 4.61 -2.46
CA PRO A 73 13.80 3.57 -1.57
C PRO A 73 13.42 4.12 -0.18
N HIS A 74 12.54 3.42 0.53
CA HIS A 74 12.27 3.71 1.94
C HIS A 74 13.45 3.25 2.78
N THR A 75 14.14 4.17 3.45
CA THR A 75 15.36 3.87 4.20
C THR A 75 15.15 3.75 5.70
N TYR A 76 14.00 4.21 6.21
CA TYR A 76 13.72 4.13 7.64
C TYR A 76 13.45 2.69 8.08
N ILE A 77 14.17 2.28 9.11
CA ILE A 77 14.00 1.01 9.83
C ILE A 77 13.78 1.39 11.30
N PRO A 78 12.62 1.07 11.90
CA PRO A 78 12.42 1.33 13.32
C PRO A 78 13.38 0.48 14.16
N ASN A 79 14.02 1.09 15.16
CA ASN A 79 14.94 0.39 16.06
C ASN A 79 14.24 -0.53 17.08
N GLU A 80 12.91 -0.42 17.25
CA GLU A 80 12.16 -1.20 18.23
C GLU A 80 10.90 -1.81 17.62
N VAL A 81 10.58 -3.05 18.02
CA VAL A 81 9.24 -3.63 17.85
C VAL A 81 8.31 -2.85 18.77
N ARG A 82 7.64 -1.84 18.22
CA ARG A 82 6.69 -1.06 19.00
C ARG A 82 5.48 -1.93 19.35
N ASN A 83 5.37 -2.30 20.63
CA ASN A 83 4.21 -3.00 21.19
C ASN A 83 2.94 -2.12 21.28
N ASP A 84 3.04 -0.82 20.96
CA ASP A 84 1.88 0.07 20.78
C ASP A 84 1.26 -0.05 19.37
N GLY A 85 1.77 -0.99 18.57
CA GLY A 85 1.46 -1.18 17.16
C GLY A 85 -0.04 -1.25 16.95
N ARG A 86 -0.57 -0.22 16.30
CA ARG A 86 -1.94 -0.20 15.79
C ARG A 86 -2.17 -1.50 15.03
N MET A 87 -2.95 -2.40 15.64
CA MET A 87 -3.17 -3.72 15.09
C MET A 87 -3.68 -3.58 13.67
N MET A 88 -3.11 -4.37 12.78
CA MET A 88 -3.47 -4.33 11.38
C MET A 88 -4.96 -4.63 11.22
N ASN A 89 -5.60 -4.01 10.22
CA ASN A 89 -7.04 -4.16 10.06
C ASN A 89 -7.41 -5.63 9.83
N CYS A 90 -8.21 -6.23 10.72
CA CYS A 90 -8.60 -7.63 10.64
C CYS A 90 -9.31 -7.99 9.31
N ASN A 91 -10.09 -7.07 8.74
CA ASN A 91 -10.73 -7.26 7.44
C ASN A 91 -9.70 -7.36 6.31
N PHE A 92 -8.57 -6.65 6.44
CA PHE A 92 -7.47 -6.75 5.50
C PHE A 92 -6.83 -8.14 5.55
N ILE A 93 -6.51 -8.61 6.77
CA ILE A 93 -5.92 -9.94 7.00
C ILE A 93 -6.85 -11.03 6.47
N ALA A 94 -8.14 -10.99 6.82
CA ALA A 94 -9.12 -11.97 6.36
C ALA A 94 -9.24 -12.01 4.83
N SER A 95 -9.26 -10.85 4.16
CA SER A 95 -9.32 -10.78 2.71
C SER A 95 -8.06 -11.32 2.02
N ASP A 96 -6.88 -11.12 2.63
CA ASP A 96 -5.62 -11.62 2.07
C ASP A 96 -5.49 -13.14 2.23
N ILE A 97 -5.84 -13.66 3.41
CA ILE A 97 -5.92 -15.10 3.69
C ILE A 97 -6.92 -15.77 2.75
N LEU A 98 -8.13 -15.21 2.59
CA LEU A 98 -9.15 -15.78 1.71
C LEU A 98 -8.65 -15.87 0.26
N LYS A 99 -7.97 -14.83 -0.24
CA LYS A 99 -7.40 -14.86 -1.59
C LYS A 99 -6.35 -15.97 -1.71
N LYS A 100 -5.46 -16.11 -0.72
CA LYS A 100 -4.44 -17.15 -0.71
C LYS A 100 -5.05 -18.55 -0.74
N LEU A 101 -6.06 -18.79 0.10
CA LEU A 101 -6.80 -20.06 0.10
C LEU A 101 -7.49 -20.33 -1.25
N CYS A 102 -8.06 -19.31 -1.90
CA CYS A 102 -8.62 -19.46 -3.24
C CYS A 102 -7.55 -19.78 -4.30
N GLU A 103 -6.39 -19.14 -4.25
CA GLU A 103 -5.25 -19.43 -5.14
C GLU A 103 -4.75 -20.87 -4.96
N ASP A 104 -4.72 -21.38 -3.73
CA ASP A 104 -4.22 -22.72 -3.41
C ASP A 104 -5.25 -23.83 -3.72
N HIS A 105 -6.54 -23.57 -3.54
CA HIS A 105 -7.61 -24.56 -3.76
C HIS A 105 -8.20 -24.57 -5.18
N TYR A 106 -8.09 -23.48 -5.93
CA TYR A 106 -8.49 -23.40 -7.34
C TYR A 106 -7.31 -22.94 -8.20
N PRO A 107 -6.28 -23.79 -8.37
CA PRO A 107 -5.20 -23.47 -9.28
C PRO A 107 -5.77 -23.34 -10.70
N ASN A 108 -5.54 -22.18 -11.34
CA ASN A 108 -5.80 -21.99 -12.76
C ASN A 108 -4.95 -22.94 -13.60
#